data_AF-A0A9D6PVM6-F1
#
_entry.id   AF-A0A9D6PVM6-F1
#
_cell.length_a   1.000
_cell.length_b   1.000
_cell.length_c   1.000
_cell.angle_alpha   90.00
_cell.angle_beta   90.00
_cell.angle_gamma   90.00
#
_symmetry.space_group_name_H-M   'P 1'
#
loop_
_entity.id
_entity.type
_entity.pdbx_description
1 polymer ?
#
loop_
_entity_poly.entity_id
_entity_poly.type
_entity_poly.pdbx_seq_one_letter_code
_entity_poly.pdbx_strand_id
1 'polypeptide(L)'
;MQRRSLLALSIVLAFSLSACNKGGKAPDSASASASAAAAANDKPLLITAEDLTTVQSNALASGPVITGSVQPERKADLRAELSAVVLQVLKENGEAVRRGDLLVRLDDTSVRDS
;
A
#
# COMPACT_ATOMS: atom_id res chain seq x y z
N MET A 1 -0.79 -21.69 40.96
CA MET A 1 0.61 -21.42 41.39
C MET A 1 1.21 -20.12 40.84
N GLN A 2 0.78 -19.61 39.67
CA GLN A 2 1.30 -18.34 39.11
C GLN A 2 0.94 -17.07 39.89
N ARG A 3 -0.19 -17.04 40.61
CA ARG A 3 -0.61 -15.88 41.43
C ARG A 3 0.28 -15.63 42.66
N ARG A 4 0.96 -16.67 43.17
CA ARG A 4 1.94 -16.54 44.28
C ARG A 4 3.28 -15.99 43.77
N SER A 5 3.64 -16.27 42.52
CA SER A 5 4.83 -15.73 41.87
C SER A 5 4.70 -14.23 41.53
N LEU A 6 3.47 -13.77 41.24
CA LEU A 6 3.18 -12.36 40.95
C LEU A 6 3.28 -11.46 42.19
N LEU A 7 2.90 -11.97 43.38
CA LEU A 7 3.05 -11.25 44.66
C LEU A 7 4.50 -11.16 45.15
N ALA A 8 5.35 -12.13 44.80
CA ALA A 8 6.78 -12.09 45.12
C ALA A 8 7.54 -11.05 44.28
N LEU A 9 7.13 -10.84 43.02
CA LEU A 9 7.79 -9.90 42.11
C LEU A 9 7.53 -8.42 42.48
N SER A 10 6.36 -8.11 43.06
CA SER A 10 6.03 -6.75 43.51
C SER A 10 6.81 -6.30 44.76
N ILE A 11 7.22 -7.22 45.63
CA ILE A 11 7.97 -6.88 46.86
C ILE A 11 9.43 -6.54 46.54
N VAL A 12 10.01 -7.18 45.52
CA VAL A 12 11.41 -6.93 45.10
C VAL A 12 11.56 -5.58 44.39
N LEU A 13 10.54 -5.12 43.66
CA LEU A 13 10.59 -3.85 42.92
C LEU A 13 10.41 -2.61 43.81
N ALA A 14 9.89 -2.76 45.03
CA ALA A 14 9.72 -1.66 45.98
C ALA A 14 11.02 -1.30 46.73
N PHE A 15 12.02 -2.19 46.77
CA PHE A 15 13.27 -1.95 47.49
C PHE A 15 14.34 -1.19 46.68
N SER A 16 14.13 -0.97 45.37
CA SER A 16 15.12 -0.30 44.51
C SER A 16 14.99 1.24 44.46
N LEU A 17 13.99 1.84 45.12
CA LEU A 17 13.77 3.30 45.07
C LEU A 17 14.39 4.11 46.22
N SER A 18 15.07 3.49 47.20
CA SER A 18 15.60 4.22 48.36
C SER A 18 17.11 4.56 48.29
N ALA A 19 17.76 4.46 47.14
CA ALA A 19 19.22 4.66 47.02
C ALA A 19 19.67 6.00 46.36
N CYS A 20 18.75 6.91 46.03
CA CYS A 20 19.11 8.27 45.60
C CYS A 20 18.58 9.34 46.57
N ASN A 21 19.05 9.28 47.81
CA ASN A 21 19.07 10.44 48.70
C ASN A 21 20.49 10.61 49.26
N LYS A 22 21.31 11.39 48.57
CA LYS A 22 22.56 11.94 49.09
C LYS A 22 22.52 13.46 48.95
N GLY A 23 22.06 14.11 50.01
CA GLY A 23 22.20 15.55 50.18
C GLY A 23 23.65 15.97 50.46
N GLY A 24 23.94 17.23 50.11
CA GLY A 24 24.95 18.04 50.82
C GLY A 24 26.03 18.69 49.97
N LYS A 25 25.94 20.04 49.87
CA LYS A 25 26.98 21.06 49.64
C LYS A 25 27.37 21.45 48.21
N ALA A 26 27.03 22.69 47.86
CA ALA A 26 27.89 23.65 47.17
C ALA A 26 28.40 24.67 48.21
N PRO A 27 29.40 25.54 47.94
CA PRO A 27 30.10 25.76 46.67
C PRO A 27 31.64 25.77 46.79
N ASP A 28 32.35 25.25 45.77
CA ASP A 28 33.72 25.68 45.52
C ASP A 28 33.80 26.32 44.14
N SER A 29 34.22 27.58 44.16
CA SER A 29 34.48 28.45 43.03
C SER A 29 35.69 27.96 42.22
N ALA A 30 35.46 27.31 41.08
CA ALA A 30 36.40 27.27 39.96
C ALA A 30 35.80 26.51 38.75
N SER A 31 34.84 27.11 38.06
CA SER A 31 34.58 26.83 36.63
C SER A 31 33.75 27.96 36.01
N ALA A 32 34.29 29.18 36.12
CA ALA A 32 33.93 30.23 35.18
C ALA A 32 34.80 30.02 33.94
N SER A 33 34.23 29.46 32.86
CA SER A 33 34.64 29.67 31.45
C SER A 33 34.20 28.56 30.46
N ALA A 34 33.09 27.86 30.68
CA ALA A 34 32.52 26.99 29.62
C ALA A 34 30.99 27.00 29.52
N SER A 35 30.29 27.87 30.26
CA SER A 35 28.82 27.99 30.22
C SER A 35 28.30 29.32 29.66
N ALA A 36 29.18 30.21 29.20
CA ALA A 36 28.78 31.54 28.71
C ALA A 36 28.51 31.61 27.19
N ALA A 37 28.76 30.53 26.44
CA ALA A 37 28.52 30.48 25.00
C ALA A 37 27.18 29.79 24.61
N ALA A 38 26.48 29.17 25.56
CA ALA A 38 25.17 28.55 25.32
C ALA A 38 23.97 29.47 25.67
N ALA A 39 24.22 30.62 26.31
CA ALA A 39 23.19 31.57 26.73
C ALA A 39 23.01 32.76 25.76
N ALA A 40 23.69 32.76 24.61
CA ALA A 40 23.68 33.88 23.67
C ALA A 40 22.57 33.80 22.59
N ASN A 41 21.67 32.83 22.67
CA ASN A 41 20.46 32.74 21.84
C ASN A 41 19.25 32.32 22.69
N ASP A 42 19.10 32.93 23.86
CA ASP A 42 17.99 32.64 24.79
C ASP A 42 16.74 33.48 24.48
N LYS A 43 16.48 33.73 23.18
CA LYS A 43 15.23 34.36 22.74
C LYS A 43 14.22 33.24 22.51
N PRO A 44 13.09 33.20 23.26
CA PRO A 44 12.14 32.11 23.11
C PRO A 44 11.58 32.12 21.69
N LEU A 45 11.66 30.97 21.02
CA LEU A 45 11.03 30.78 19.71
C LEU A 45 9.52 30.84 19.91
N LEU A 46 8.88 31.88 19.38
CA LEU A 46 7.43 32.02 19.38
C LEU A 46 6.87 31.10 18.30
N ILE A 47 6.14 30.06 18.71
CA ILE A 47 5.38 29.18 17.82
C ILE A 47 3.93 29.66 17.85
N THR A 48 3.38 30.01 16.69
CA THR A 48 1.97 30.39 16.58
C THR A 48 1.13 29.20 16.08
N ALA A 49 -0.20 29.31 16.12
CA ALA A 49 -1.07 28.21 15.71
C ALA A 49 -0.93 27.89 14.21
N GLU A 50 -0.54 28.88 13.42
CA GLU A 50 -0.25 28.79 12.00
C GLU A 50 0.99 27.92 11.70
N ASP A 51 1.87 27.74 12.70
CA ASP A 51 3.06 26.90 12.60
C ASP A 51 2.77 25.41 12.92
N LEU A 52 1.55 25.10 13.41
CA LEU A 52 1.17 23.77 13.84
C LEU A 52 0.26 23.09 12.83
N THR A 53 0.55 21.82 12.54
CA THR A 53 -0.37 20.93 11.84
C THR A 53 -0.56 19.64 12.61
N THR A 54 -1.80 19.21 12.79
CA THR A 54 -2.12 17.94 13.46
C THR A 54 -2.02 16.80 12.46
N VAL A 55 -1.02 15.94 12.63
CA VAL A 55 -0.88 14.75 11.80
C VAL A 55 -1.96 13.74 12.20
N GLN A 56 -2.72 13.26 11.22
CA GLN A 56 -3.69 12.20 11.40
C GLN A 56 -3.21 10.93 10.70
N SER A 57 -3.45 9.78 11.33
CA SER A 57 -3.20 8.49 10.69
C SER A 57 -4.26 8.23 9.62
N ASN A 58 -3.83 7.92 8.40
CA ASN A 58 -4.71 7.55 7.31
C ASN A 58 -4.05 6.47 6.44
N ALA A 59 -4.85 5.74 5.66
CA ALA A 59 -4.35 4.79 4.70
C ALA A 59 -3.61 5.53 3.57
N LEU A 60 -2.36 5.13 3.31
CA LEU A 60 -1.54 5.66 2.23
C LEU A 60 -1.58 4.67 1.06
N ALA A 61 -2.37 4.99 0.04
CA ALA A 61 -2.34 4.27 -1.23
C ALA A 61 -1.38 4.99 -2.18
N SER A 62 -0.10 4.63 -2.12
CA SER A 62 0.92 5.05 -3.09
C SER A 62 1.44 3.82 -3.81
N GLY A 63 1.46 3.87 -5.14
CA GLY A 63 1.90 2.78 -6.00
C GLY A 63 2.48 3.31 -7.30
N PRO A 64 3.30 2.51 -8.00
CA PRO A 64 3.86 2.91 -9.29
C PRO A 64 2.76 3.08 -10.33
N VAL A 65 2.98 3.99 -11.28
CA VAL A 65 2.14 4.08 -12.48
C VAL A 65 2.51 2.93 -13.41
N ILE A 66 1.60 1.96 -13.53
CA ILE A 66 1.74 0.85 -14.48
C ILE A 66 1.02 1.23 -15.76
N THR A 67 1.71 1.16 -16.89
CA THR A 67 1.10 1.28 -18.21
C THR A 67 0.99 -0.09 -18.87
N GLY A 68 -0.07 -0.29 -19.65
CA GLY A 68 -0.34 -1.55 -20.32
C GLY A 68 -1.48 -1.42 -21.32
N SER A 69 -1.68 -2.43 -22.13
CA SER A 69 -2.84 -2.55 -23.02
C SER A 69 -3.75 -3.66 -22.54
N VAL A 70 -5.05 -3.50 -22.76
CA VAL A 70 -6.03 -4.56 -22.50
C VAL A 70 -6.06 -5.48 -23.71
N GLN A 71 -5.96 -6.79 -23.46
CA GLN A 71 -6.08 -7.82 -24.48
C GLN A 71 -7.25 -8.75 -24.13
N PRO A 72 -7.97 -9.27 -25.13
CA PRO A 72 -9.03 -10.25 -24.88
C PRO A 72 -8.42 -11.52 -24.28
N GLU A 73 -9.10 -12.13 -23.30
CA GLU A 73 -8.69 -13.43 -22.74
C GLU A 73 -8.67 -14.53 -23.83
N ARG A 74 -9.64 -14.49 -24.75
CA ARG A 74 -9.78 -15.44 -25.85
C ARG A 74 -10.11 -14.69 -27.13
N LYS A 75 -9.35 -14.99 -28.18
CA LYS A 75 -9.58 -14.48 -29.53
C LYS A 75 -9.61 -15.66 -30.50
N ALA A 76 -10.57 -15.65 -31.41
CA ALA A 76 -10.67 -16.64 -32.49
C ALA A 76 -10.84 -15.90 -33.82
N ASP A 77 -9.86 -16.07 -34.71
CA ASP A 77 -9.96 -15.61 -36.09
C ASP A 77 -10.55 -16.76 -36.91
N LEU A 78 -11.73 -16.55 -37.48
CA LEU A 78 -12.46 -17.58 -38.21
C LEU A 78 -12.04 -17.62 -39.67
N ARG A 79 -11.74 -18.82 -40.16
CA ARG A 79 -11.36 -19.07 -41.55
C ARG A 79 -12.15 -20.26 -42.09
N ALA A 80 -12.61 -20.16 -43.32
CA ALA A 80 -13.23 -21.29 -44.02
C ALA A 80 -12.17 -22.36 -44.35
N GLU A 81 -12.55 -23.63 -44.20
CA GLU A 81 -11.68 -24.78 -44.47
C GLU A 81 -11.47 -24.99 -45.97
N LEU A 82 -12.46 -24.63 -46.78
CA LEU A 82 -12.49 -24.77 -48.23
C LEU A 82 -12.81 -23.45 -48.93
N SER A 83 -12.37 -23.33 -50.17
CA SER A 83 -12.66 -22.18 -51.03
C SER A 83 -14.06 -22.31 -51.63
N ALA A 84 -14.98 -21.45 -51.23
CA ALA A 84 -16.35 -21.40 -51.76
C ALA A 84 -16.88 -19.97 -51.80
N VAL A 85 -17.94 -19.77 -52.59
CA VAL A 85 -18.66 -18.49 -52.66
C VAL A 85 -19.54 -18.33 -51.42
N VAL A 86 -19.58 -17.11 -50.86
CA VAL A 86 -20.48 -16.78 -49.75
C VAL A 86 -21.88 -16.51 -50.29
N LEU A 87 -22.86 -17.33 -49.89
CA LEU A 87 -24.26 -17.17 -50.28
C LEU A 87 -25.01 -16.22 -49.35
N GLN A 88 -24.74 -16.31 -48.04
CA GLN A 88 -25.46 -15.53 -47.04
C GLN A 88 -24.61 -15.29 -45.79
N VAL A 89 -24.69 -14.09 -45.23
CA VAL A 89 -24.17 -13.75 -43.89
C VAL A 89 -25.35 -13.72 -42.92
N LEU A 90 -25.26 -14.47 -41.82
CA LEU A 90 -26.35 -14.68 -40.86
C LEU A 90 -26.15 -13.91 -39.55
N LYS A 91 -24.94 -13.41 -39.30
CA LYS A 91 -24.58 -12.63 -38.12
C LYS A 91 -23.84 -11.37 -38.52
N GLU A 92 -24.22 -10.27 -37.88
CA GLU A 92 -23.65 -8.95 -38.16
C GLU A 92 -22.55 -8.57 -37.17
N ASN A 93 -21.80 -7.52 -37.51
CA ASN A 93 -20.72 -7.02 -36.67
C ASN A 93 -21.28 -6.50 -35.34
N GLY A 94 -20.70 -6.98 -34.23
CA GLY A 94 -21.12 -6.63 -32.88
C GLY A 94 -22.22 -7.52 -32.29
N GLU A 95 -22.75 -8.47 -33.07
CA GLU A 95 -23.71 -9.43 -32.55
C GLU A 95 -23.04 -10.50 -31.69
N ALA A 96 -23.66 -10.86 -30.57
CA ALA A 96 -23.17 -11.92 -29.70
C ALA A 96 -23.44 -13.29 -30.32
N VAL A 97 -22.43 -14.16 -30.30
CA VAL A 97 -22.50 -15.51 -30.87
C VAL A 97 -22.11 -16.56 -29.84
N ARG A 98 -22.67 -17.77 -29.98
CA ARG A 98 -22.36 -18.94 -29.17
C ARG A 98 -21.62 -19.97 -30.00
N ARG A 99 -20.95 -20.91 -29.32
CA ARG A 99 -20.31 -22.04 -29.99
C ARG A 99 -21.38 -22.85 -30.73
N GLY A 100 -21.14 -23.09 -32.02
CA GLY A 100 -22.03 -23.85 -32.89
C GLY A 100 -23.02 -23.00 -33.68
N ASP A 101 -23.07 -21.68 -33.46
CA ASP A 101 -23.93 -20.80 -34.23
C ASP A 101 -23.47 -20.75 -35.69
N LEU A 102 -24.45 -20.78 -36.61
CA LEU A 102 -24.19 -20.62 -38.04
C LEU A 102 -23.98 -19.14 -38.36
N LEU A 103 -22.76 -18.79 -38.77
CA LEU A 103 -22.37 -17.40 -39.04
C LEU A 103 -22.56 -17.01 -40.50
N VAL A 104 -22.19 -17.91 -41.41
CA VAL A 104 -22.16 -17.70 -42.86
C VAL A 104 -22.57 -18.98 -43.56
N ARG A 105 -23.34 -18.88 -44.63
CA ARG A 105 -23.64 -19.99 -45.54
C ARG A 105 -22.75 -19.88 -46.77
N LEU A 106 -21.93 -20.90 -46.98
CA LEU A 106 -21.11 -21.06 -48.17
C LEU A 106 -21.85 -21.92 -49.20
N ASP A 107 -21.52 -21.74 -50.47
CA ASP A 107 -21.97 -22.61 -51.54
C ASP A 107 -21.36 -24.02 -51.39
N ASP A 108 -22.22 -25.04 -51.37
CA ASP A 108 -21.86 -26.44 -51.14
C ASP A 108 -21.76 -27.26 -52.44
N THR A 109 -22.07 -26.67 -53.60
CA THR A 109 -22.07 -27.36 -54.90
C THR A 109 -20.77 -28.12 -55.17
N SER A 110 -19.62 -27.48 -54.94
CA SER A 110 -18.30 -28.08 -55.16
C SER A 110 -18.00 -29.28 -54.27
N VAL A 111 -18.69 -29.41 -53.13
CA VAL A 111 -18.53 -30.54 -52.18
C VAL A 111 -19.51 -31.68 -52.49
N ARG A 112 -20.63 -31.39 -53.16
CA ARG A 112 -21.66 -32.40 -53.48
C ARG A 112 -21.36 -33.17 -54.77
N ASP A 113 -20.64 -32.54 -55.71
CA ASP A 113 -20.26 -33.14 -56.99
C ASP A 113 -18.96 -33.97 -56.91
N SER A 114 -18.28 -33.99 -55.77
CA SER A 114 -17.07 -34.78 -55.49
C SER A 114 -17.37 -36.11 -54.81
#